data_AF-A0A3D6ER62-F1
#
_entry.id   AF-A0A3D6ER62-F1
#
_cell.length_a   1.000
_cell.length_b   1.000
_cell.length_c   1.000
_cell.angle_alpha   90.00
_cell.angle_beta   90.00
_cell.angle_gamma   90.00
#
_symmetry.space_group_name_H-M   'P 1'
#
loop_
_entity.id
_entity.type
_entity.pdbx_description
1 polymer ?
#
loop_
_entity_poly.entity_id
_entity_poly.type
_entity_poly.pdbx_seq_one_letter_code
_entity_poly.pdbx_strand_id
1 'polypeptide(L)'
;MTATKINVGSSKKGCDIHLYPGQNLFTGIKYFNDEFKSYSSLEEDLFNLASGIYGADLAVQRQEREHYIRSMDLNVEVVNLHAFERIKALLENALLTVSRDNWNINFIQKKGDPVSDFNWQDKEGSVLLFSGGIDSMAAAADFVNQKKNLVLVSHNSHGNTVVDDCQRNVHSSLENHFKQTIKHIHIKVYGRKQGAYDFPEERENTQRTRSFLFLTLAALITRRSGFNKVLYMAENG
;
A
#
# COMPACT_ATOMS: atom_id res chain seq x y z
N MET A 1 15.23 11.17 -22.27
CA MET A 1 15.88 10.67 -21.05
C MET A 1 15.54 9.21 -20.90
N THR A 2 16.50 8.36 -20.54
CA THR A 2 16.29 6.91 -20.40
C THR A 2 15.44 6.64 -19.16
N ALA A 3 14.47 5.75 -19.25
CA ALA A 3 13.65 5.36 -18.11
C ALA A 3 14.50 4.60 -17.07
N THR A 4 14.26 4.88 -15.78
CA THR A 4 14.88 4.12 -14.68
C THR A 4 14.22 2.75 -14.62
N LYS A 5 15.04 1.70 -14.73
CA LYS A 5 14.58 0.31 -14.69
C LYS A 5 14.54 -0.19 -13.26
N ILE A 6 13.37 -0.61 -12.83
CA ILE A 6 13.10 -1.03 -11.46
C ILE A 6 12.57 -2.44 -11.49
N ASN A 7 13.20 -3.36 -10.75
CA ASN A 7 12.69 -4.72 -10.59
C ASN A 7 12.14 -4.90 -9.19
N VAL A 8 10.88 -5.34 -9.10
CA VAL A 8 10.21 -5.76 -7.87
C VAL A 8 10.06 -7.27 -7.89
N GLY A 9 10.89 -7.96 -7.12
CA GLY A 9 10.92 -9.42 -7.09
C GLY A 9 12.29 -9.99 -6.80
N SER A 10 12.49 -11.24 -7.17
CA SER A 10 13.71 -12.00 -6.87
C SER A 10 14.88 -11.69 -7.82
N SER A 11 14.61 -11.28 -9.06
CA SER A 11 15.63 -11.02 -10.07
C SER A 11 16.23 -9.61 -10.04
N LYS A 12 17.55 -9.52 -9.83
CA LYS A 12 18.34 -8.27 -9.95
C LYS A 12 18.79 -7.95 -11.39
N LYS A 13 18.55 -8.83 -12.36
CA LYS A 13 19.16 -8.71 -13.69
C LYS A 13 18.60 -7.50 -14.46
N GLY A 14 19.50 -6.64 -14.93
CA GLY A 14 19.19 -5.58 -15.91
C GLY A 14 18.41 -4.39 -15.37
N CYS A 15 18.35 -4.19 -14.05
CA CYS A 15 17.69 -3.05 -13.42
C CYS A 15 18.70 -2.08 -12.78
N ASP A 16 18.32 -0.82 -12.71
CA ASP A 16 19.03 0.22 -11.97
C ASP A 16 18.72 0.13 -10.47
N ILE A 17 17.45 -0.19 -10.14
CA ILE A 17 16.97 -0.35 -8.77
C ILE A 17 16.34 -1.74 -8.60
N HIS A 18 16.80 -2.49 -7.61
CA HIS A 18 16.24 -3.80 -7.26
C HIS A 18 15.52 -3.72 -5.92
N LEU A 19 14.21 -3.91 -5.92
CA LEU A 19 13.36 -3.99 -4.74
C LEU A 19 12.93 -5.44 -4.53
N TYR A 20 13.48 -6.11 -3.52
CA TYR A 20 13.15 -7.47 -3.17
C TYR A 20 12.15 -7.48 -1.98
N PRO A 21 10.90 -7.92 -2.20
CA PRO A 21 9.90 -8.08 -1.13
C PRO A 21 10.37 -8.95 0.05
N GLY A 22 10.30 -8.40 1.26
CA GLY A 22 10.76 -9.07 2.49
C GLY A 22 12.26 -8.98 2.75
N GLN A 23 13.01 -8.32 1.86
CA GLN A 23 14.40 -7.92 2.07
C GLN A 23 14.45 -6.38 2.18
N ASN A 24 14.95 -5.69 1.15
CA ASN A 24 15.02 -4.24 1.16
C ASN A 24 13.69 -3.51 0.92
N LEU A 25 12.63 -4.25 0.56
CA LEU A 25 11.27 -3.74 0.46
C LEU A 25 10.34 -4.47 1.45
N PHE A 26 9.95 -3.80 2.52
CA PHE A 26 8.99 -4.33 3.49
C PHE A 26 7.57 -4.02 3.02
N THR A 27 6.81 -5.04 2.63
CA THR A 27 5.54 -4.87 1.91
C THR A 27 4.32 -4.72 2.81
N GLY A 28 4.46 -5.01 4.10
CA GLY A 28 3.36 -5.01 5.06
C GLY A 28 2.61 -6.35 5.16
N ILE A 29 2.89 -7.32 4.28
CA ILE A 29 2.22 -8.63 4.26
C ILE A 29 2.34 -9.41 5.57
N LYS A 30 3.43 -9.19 6.33
CA LYS A 30 3.61 -9.79 7.66
C LYS A 30 2.49 -9.39 8.62
N TYR A 31 2.16 -8.10 8.69
CA TYR A 31 1.07 -7.60 9.56
C TYR A 31 -0.28 -8.20 9.16
N PHE A 32 -0.49 -8.33 7.85
CA PHE A 32 -1.69 -8.96 7.31
C PHE A 32 -1.78 -10.45 7.67
N ASN A 33 -0.67 -11.18 7.58
CA ASN A 33 -0.62 -12.58 7.99
C ASN A 33 -0.78 -12.75 9.52
N ASP A 34 -0.22 -11.85 10.32
CA ASP A 34 -0.38 -11.88 11.78
C ASP A 34 -1.85 -11.69 12.18
N GLU A 35 -2.56 -10.83 11.45
CA GLU A 35 -3.98 -10.53 11.64
C GLU A 35 -4.90 -11.66 11.12
N PHE A 36 -4.69 -12.11 9.88
CA PHE A 36 -5.62 -13.03 9.19
C PHE A 36 -5.12 -14.48 9.06
N LYS A 37 -3.95 -14.80 9.63
CA LYS A 37 -3.29 -16.12 9.71
C LYS A 37 -2.87 -16.76 8.39
N SER A 38 -3.33 -16.24 7.26
CA SER A 38 -2.96 -16.69 5.92
C SER A 38 -3.22 -15.59 4.89
N TYR A 39 -2.60 -15.76 3.73
CA TYR A 39 -2.84 -14.97 2.53
C TYR A 39 -2.74 -15.86 1.29
N SER A 40 -3.39 -15.43 0.23
CA SER A 40 -3.38 -16.05 -1.09
C SER A 40 -2.30 -15.45 -2.00
N SER A 41 -2.00 -16.12 -3.11
CA SER A 41 -1.03 -15.61 -4.10
C SER A 41 -1.43 -14.25 -4.66
N LEU A 42 -2.74 -13.98 -4.84
CA LEU A 42 -3.24 -12.69 -5.32
C LEU A 42 -3.00 -11.58 -4.30
N GLU A 43 -3.16 -11.87 -3.01
CA GLU A 43 -2.89 -10.88 -1.96
C GLU A 43 -1.40 -10.57 -1.86
N GLU A 44 -0.54 -11.60 -1.96
CA GLU A 44 0.91 -11.41 -2.03
C GLU A 44 1.30 -10.54 -3.24
N ASP A 45 0.76 -10.83 -4.43
CA ASP A 45 1.01 -10.05 -5.63
C ASP A 45 0.56 -8.58 -5.46
N LEU A 46 -0.61 -8.34 -4.86
CA LEU A 46 -1.11 -6.98 -4.58
C LEU A 46 -0.24 -6.23 -3.56
N PHE A 47 0.20 -6.90 -2.49
CA PHE A 47 1.14 -6.31 -1.53
C PHE A 47 2.45 -5.94 -2.23
N ASN A 48 3.02 -6.85 -3.02
CA ASN A 48 4.29 -6.64 -3.72
C ASN A 48 4.17 -5.53 -4.77
N LEU A 49 3.07 -5.48 -5.52
CA LEU A 49 2.83 -4.44 -6.52
C LEU A 49 2.69 -3.06 -5.86
N ALA A 50 1.82 -2.92 -4.86
CA ALA A 50 1.56 -1.63 -4.22
C ALA A 50 2.78 -1.10 -3.46
N SER A 51 3.47 -1.97 -2.73
CA SER A 51 4.73 -1.60 -2.06
C SER A 51 5.86 -1.36 -3.06
N GLY A 52 5.90 -2.08 -4.18
CA GLY A 52 6.87 -1.89 -5.25
C GLY A 52 6.72 -0.53 -5.93
N ILE A 53 5.50 -0.12 -6.26
CA ILE A 53 5.17 1.21 -6.80
C ILE A 53 5.57 2.29 -5.78
N TYR A 54 5.17 2.14 -4.51
CA TYR A 54 5.52 3.10 -3.47
C TYR A 54 7.03 3.17 -3.23
N GLY A 55 7.71 2.02 -3.19
CA GLY A 55 9.16 1.94 -3.06
C GLY A 55 9.88 2.56 -4.24
N ALA A 56 9.38 2.39 -5.46
CA ALA A 56 9.90 3.03 -6.66
C ALA A 56 9.74 4.56 -6.60
N ASP A 57 8.57 5.05 -6.19
CA ASP A 57 8.31 6.49 -6.03
C ASP A 57 9.28 7.12 -5.01
N LEU A 58 9.58 6.42 -3.91
CA LEU A 58 10.57 6.83 -2.92
C LEU A 58 12.02 6.75 -3.42
N ALA A 59 12.34 5.77 -4.24
CA ALA A 59 13.70 5.43 -4.64
C ALA A 59 14.23 6.28 -5.81
N VAL A 60 13.34 6.81 -6.65
CA VAL A 60 13.71 7.66 -7.80
C VAL A 60 13.51 9.13 -7.44
N GLN A 61 14.57 9.92 -7.38
CA GLN A 61 14.49 11.34 -7.00
C GLN A 61 13.78 12.19 -8.07
N ARG A 62 12.91 13.11 -7.66
CA ARG A 62 12.61 14.31 -8.45
C ARG A 62 13.73 15.30 -8.18
N GLN A 63 14.43 15.72 -9.24
CA GLN A 63 15.45 16.78 -9.11
C GLN A 63 14.82 18.08 -8.58
N GLU A 64 15.65 19.03 -8.16
CA GLU A 64 15.19 20.28 -7.56
C GLU A 64 14.05 20.94 -8.36
N ARG A 65 13.08 21.47 -7.61
CA ARG A 65 11.88 22.19 -8.10
C ARG A 65 10.86 21.35 -8.88
N GLU A 66 10.91 20.02 -8.78
CA GLU A 66 9.97 19.11 -9.44
C GLU A 66 9.84 19.33 -10.95
N HIS A 67 10.84 19.95 -11.60
CA HIS A 67 10.79 20.33 -13.01
C HIS A 67 10.84 19.13 -13.96
N TYR A 68 10.93 17.90 -13.42
CA TYR A 68 11.20 16.71 -14.19
C TYR A 68 10.18 15.60 -13.96
N ILE A 69 9.42 15.29 -15.01
CA ILE A 69 8.58 14.09 -15.12
C ILE A 69 9.51 12.89 -15.21
N ARG A 70 9.48 12.00 -14.21
CA ARG A 70 10.29 10.78 -14.22
C ARG A 70 9.69 9.78 -15.21
N SER A 71 10.53 8.95 -15.80
CA SER A 71 10.10 7.78 -16.57
C SER A 71 10.59 6.53 -15.86
N MET A 72 9.67 5.66 -15.45
CA MET A 72 9.93 4.47 -14.66
C MET A 72 9.44 3.23 -15.40
N ASP A 73 10.37 2.30 -15.65
CA ASP A 73 10.09 0.97 -16.19
C ASP A 73 10.06 -0.01 -15.00
N LEU A 74 8.86 -0.37 -14.55
CA LEU A 74 8.64 -1.20 -13.37
C LEU A 74 8.36 -2.66 -13.79
N ASN A 75 9.30 -3.55 -13.53
CA ASN A 75 9.11 -4.98 -13.71
C ASN A 75 8.64 -5.60 -12.38
N VAL A 76 7.50 -6.29 -12.37
CA VAL A 76 6.95 -6.90 -11.14
C VAL A 76 6.69 -8.38 -11.36
N GLU A 77 7.29 -9.23 -10.53
CA GLU A 77 7.02 -10.68 -10.53
C GLU A 77 5.66 -10.96 -9.87
N VAL A 78 4.74 -11.61 -10.60
CA VAL A 78 3.39 -11.95 -10.12
C VAL A 78 3.00 -13.38 -10.46
N VAL A 79 2.25 -14.04 -9.58
CA VAL A 79 1.65 -15.35 -9.86
C VAL A 79 0.42 -15.19 -10.75
N ASN A 80 -0.42 -14.19 -10.46
CA ASN A 80 -1.72 -13.98 -11.09
C ASN A 80 -1.64 -13.12 -12.37
N LEU A 81 -0.68 -13.42 -13.26
CA LEU A 81 -0.30 -12.59 -14.42
C LEU A 81 -1.50 -12.12 -15.26
N HIS A 82 -2.37 -13.04 -15.67
CA HIS A 82 -3.52 -12.71 -16.52
C HIS A 82 -4.47 -11.69 -15.86
N ALA A 83 -4.60 -11.69 -14.53
CA ALA A 83 -5.45 -10.73 -13.84
C ALA A 83 -4.85 -9.31 -13.90
N PHE A 84 -3.53 -9.21 -13.72
CA PHE A 84 -2.79 -7.94 -13.75
C PHE A 84 -2.66 -7.35 -15.14
N GLU A 85 -2.41 -8.17 -16.17
CA GLU A 85 -2.34 -7.70 -17.56
C GLU A 85 -3.63 -7.02 -18.02
N ARG A 86 -4.80 -7.51 -17.58
CA ARG A 86 -6.10 -6.89 -17.89
C ARG A 86 -6.28 -5.48 -17.33
N ILE A 87 -5.60 -5.16 -16.23
CA ILE A 87 -5.71 -3.85 -15.56
C ILE A 87 -4.49 -2.95 -15.79
N LYS A 88 -3.46 -3.44 -16.51
CA LYS A 88 -2.19 -2.73 -16.72
C LYS A 88 -2.39 -1.28 -17.16
N ALA A 89 -3.16 -1.07 -18.23
CA ALA A 89 -3.39 0.27 -18.77
C ALA A 89 -4.14 1.20 -17.79
N LEU A 90 -5.10 0.67 -17.03
CA LEU A 90 -5.82 1.44 -16.01
C LEU A 90 -4.90 1.81 -14.85
N LEU A 91 -4.03 0.88 -14.45
CA LEU A 91 -3.04 1.11 -13.40
C LEU A 91 -2.02 2.17 -13.82
N GLU A 92 -1.45 2.07 -15.01
CA GLU A 92 -0.51 3.07 -15.55
C GLU A 92 -1.16 4.47 -15.63
N ASN A 93 -2.43 4.54 -16.06
CA ASN A 93 -3.17 5.80 -16.08
C ASN A 93 -3.43 6.37 -14.68
N ALA A 94 -3.79 5.52 -13.72
CA ALA A 94 -3.97 5.93 -12.33
C ALA A 94 -2.66 6.47 -11.74
N LEU A 95 -1.53 5.78 -11.99
CA LEU A 95 -0.21 6.23 -11.54
C LEU A 95 0.21 7.54 -12.18
N LEU A 96 -0.01 7.71 -13.50
CA LEU A 96 0.20 8.98 -14.18
C LEU A 96 -0.64 10.10 -13.54
N THR A 97 -1.89 9.81 -13.20
CA THR A 97 -2.81 10.79 -12.61
C THR A 97 -2.33 11.27 -11.23
N VAL A 98 -1.96 10.34 -10.35
CA VAL A 98 -1.56 10.68 -8.96
C VAL A 98 -0.13 11.21 -8.87
N SER A 99 0.79 10.73 -9.71
CA SER A 99 2.21 11.07 -9.61
C SER A 99 2.69 12.12 -10.61
N ARG A 100 1.99 12.25 -11.75
CA ARG A 100 2.43 12.99 -12.95
C ARG A 100 3.72 12.46 -13.59
N ASP A 101 4.13 11.23 -13.26
CA ASP A 101 5.26 10.54 -13.88
C ASP A 101 4.81 9.56 -14.96
N ASN A 102 5.73 9.21 -15.86
CA ASN A 102 5.50 8.16 -16.83
C ASN A 102 5.83 6.80 -16.20
N TRP A 103 4.83 5.92 -16.15
CA TRP A 103 4.98 4.55 -15.66
C TRP A 103 4.75 3.57 -16.81
N ASN A 104 5.67 2.62 -16.96
CA ASN A 104 5.53 1.46 -17.82
C ASN A 104 5.71 0.21 -16.96
N ILE A 105 4.66 -0.60 -16.82
CA ILE A 105 4.64 -1.74 -15.92
C ILE A 105 4.75 -3.03 -16.73
N ASN A 106 5.75 -3.86 -16.45
CA ASN A 106 5.87 -5.19 -17.06
C ASN A 106 5.68 -6.26 -16.00
N PHE A 107 4.62 -7.04 -16.12
CA PHE A 107 4.38 -8.16 -15.23
C PHE A 107 5.15 -9.38 -15.73
N ILE A 108 5.89 -10.02 -14.83
CA ILE A 108 6.70 -11.21 -15.11
C ILE A 108 6.04 -12.40 -14.42
N GLN A 109 5.76 -13.47 -15.17
CA GLN A 109 5.19 -14.69 -14.60
C GLN A 109 6.12 -15.30 -13.55
N LYS A 110 5.66 -15.35 -12.30
CA LYS A 110 6.26 -16.11 -11.20
C LYS A 110 5.57 -17.48 -11.13
N LYS A 111 6.32 -18.52 -10.76
CA LYS A 111 5.75 -19.85 -10.51
C LYS A 111 4.87 -19.80 -9.26
N GLY A 112 3.66 -20.35 -9.34
CA GLY A 112 2.72 -20.47 -8.23
C GLY A 112 1.34 -20.85 -8.75
N ASP A 113 0.39 -21.00 -7.82
CA ASP A 113 -1.00 -21.30 -8.15
C ASP A 113 -1.83 -20.01 -8.13
N PRO A 114 -2.34 -19.55 -9.29
CA PRO A 114 -3.21 -18.38 -9.35
C PRO A 114 -4.51 -18.64 -8.59
N VAL A 115 -5.06 -17.59 -7.98
CA VAL A 115 -6.34 -17.67 -7.30
C VAL A 115 -7.46 -17.83 -8.32
N SER A 116 -8.24 -18.89 -8.17
CA SER A 116 -9.44 -19.16 -8.99
C SER A 116 -10.74 -18.82 -8.27
N ASP A 117 -10.72 -18.74 -6.94
CA ASP A 117 -11.90 -18.43 -6.12
C ASP A 117 -11.94 -16.94 -5.77
N PHE A 118 -12.97 -16.26 -6.28
CA PHE A 118 -13.24 -14.84 -6.02
C PHE A 118 -14.46 -14.63 -5.12
N ASN A 119 -14.83 -15.64 -4.32
CA ASN A 119 -15.92 -15.52 -3.35
C ASN A 119 -15.62 -14.40 -2.34
N TRP A 120 -16.47 -13.37 -2.39
CA TRP A 120 -16.43 -12.25 -1.46
C TRP A 120 -17.71 -12.27 -0.64
N GLN A 121 -17.56 -12.30 0.69
CA GLN A 121 -18.67 -12.10 1.61
C GLN A 121 -19.17 -10.66 1.52
N ASP A 122 -20.49 -10.49 1.53
CA ASP A 122 -21.16 -9.18 1.45
C ASP A 122 -21.74 -8.79 2.82
N LYS A 123 -20.90 -8.80 3.86
CA LYS A 123 -21.32 -8.38 5.21
C LYS A 123 -21.36 -6.85 5.28
N GLU A 124 -22.41 -6.32 5.88
CA GLU A 124 -22.47 -4.89 6.18
C GLU A 124 -21.37 -4.50 7.18
N GLY A 125 -20.45 -3.66 6.71
CA GLY A 125 -19.34 -3.14 7.48
C GLY A 125 -18.46 -2.26 6.62
N SER A 126 -17.50 -1.60 7.24
CA SER A 126 -16.67 -0.63 6.55
C SER A 126 -15.23 -0.67 7.02
N VAL A 127 -14.32 -0.51 6.07
CA VAL A 127 -12.91 -0.23 6.36
C VAL A 127 -12.66 1.25 6.12
N LEU A 128 -12.19 1.96 7.13
CA LEU A 128 -11.88 3.39 7.05
C LEU A 128 -10.37 3.59 7.01
N LEU A 129 -9.92 4.34 6.01
CA LEU A 129 -8.57 4.88 5.96
C LEU A 129 -8.35 5.85 7.14
N PHE A 130 -7.43 5.49 8.02
CA PHE A 130 -7.18 6.19 9.27
C PHE A 130 -5.77 6.77 9.29
N SER A 131 -5.63 8.06 9.00
CA SER A 131 -4.32 8.72 8.95
C SER A 131 -3.84 9.24 10.29
N GLY A 132 -4.77 9.43 11.25
CA GLY A 132 -4.53 10.15 12.49
C GLY A 132 -4.82 11.65 12.38
N GLY A 133 -5.28 12.14 11.22
CA GLY A 133 -5.79 13.51 11.06
C GLY A 133 -7.20 13.69 11.61
N ILE A 134 -7.61 14.96 11.79
CA ILE A 134 -8.93 15.33 12.33
C ILE A 134 -10.08 14.77 11.49
N ASP A 135 -9.95 14.75 10.17
CA ASP A 135 -10.99 14.23 9.27
C ASP A 135 -11.20 12.73 9.49
N SER A 136 -10.09 11.98 9.58
CA SER A 136 -10.11 10.53 9.83
C SER A 136 -10.67 10.20 11.21
N MET A 137 -10.39 11.05 12.20
CA MET A 137 -10.98 10.96 13.53
C MET A 137 -12.49 11.24 13.51
N ALA A 138 -12.93 12.29 12.83
CA ALA A 138 -14.34 12.68 12.74
C ALA A 138 -15.16 11.61 12.03
N ALA A 139 -14.66 11.07 10.92
CA ALA A 139 -15.30 9.96 10.23
C ALA A 139 -15.37 8.70 11.10
N ALA A 140 -14.28 8.36 11.81
CA ALA A 140 -14.30 7.23 12.74
C ALA A 140 -15.35 7.42 13.84
N ALA A 141 -15.40 8.62 14.45
CA ALA A 141 -16.36 8.94 15.49
C ALA A 141 -17.82 8.81 15.01
N ASP A 142 -18.13 9.28 13.80
CA ASP A 142 -19.48 9.18 13.24
C ASP A 142 -19.91 7.71 13.04
N PHE A 143 -19.04 6.88 12.48
CA PHE A 143 -19.32 5.45 12.28
C PHE A 143 -19.50 4.69 13.60
N VAL A 144 -18.65 5.00 14.57
CA VAL A 144 -18.68 4.41 15.90
C VAL A 144 -19.94 4.82 16.66
N ASN A 145 -20.36 6.09 16.54
CA ASN A 145 -21.61 6.60 17.11
C ASN A 145 -22.85 5.92 16.50
N GLN A 146 -22.81 5.63 15.19
CA GLN A 146 -23.87 4.90 14.48
C GLN A 146 -23.85 3.38 14.74
N LYS A 147 -22.92 2.87 15.57
CA LYS A 147 -22.75 1.43 15.87
C LYS A 147 -22.53 0.57 14.62
N LYS A 148 -21.89 1.13 13.60
CA LYS A 148 -21.55 0.40 12.37
C LYS A 148 -20.30 -0.45 12.59
N ASN A 149 -20.24 -1.61 11.93
CA ASN A 149 -19.03 -2.43 11.91
C ASN A 149 -17.90 -1.66 11.21
N LEU A 150 -16.85 -1.33 11.96
CA LEU A 150 -15.75 -0.51 11.47
C LEU A 150 -14.40 -1.18 11.75
N VAL A 151 -13.53 -1.18 10.75
CA VAL A 151 -12.10 -1.47 10.90
C VAL A 151 -11.32 -0.26 10.42
N LEU A 152 -10.48 0.29 11.30
CA LEU A 152 -9.54 1.35 10.96
C LEU A 152 -8.29 0.72 10.34
N VAL A 153 -7.78 1.33 9.28
CA VAL A 153 -6.53 0.89 8.63
C VAL A 153 -5.62 2.08 8.53
N SER A 154 -4.41 1.95 9.09
CA SER A 154 -3.39 2.99 8.96
C SER A 154 -2.09 2.46 8.41
N HIS A 155 -1.35 3.35 7.76
CA HIS A 155 -0.05 3.08 7.22
C HIS A 155 0.96 4.14 7.66
N ASN A 156 2.16 3.69 8.02
CA ASN A 156 3.31 4.55 8.22
C ASN A 156 4.61 3.90 7.70
N SER A 157 5.55 4.75 7.28
CA SER A 157 6.94 4.39 7.02
C SER A 157 7.69 4.12 8.34
N HIS A 158 8.64 3.19 8.33
CA HIS A 158 9.46 2.91 9.51
C HIS A 158 10.28 4.12 9.94
N GLY A 159 10.19 4.49 11.22
CA GLY A 159 10.98 5.57 11.84
C GLY A 159 10.23 6.89 12.05
N ASN A 160 9.00 7.04 11.54
CA ASN A 160 8.19 8.23 11.82
C ASN A 160 7.35 8.03 13.09
N THR A 161 8.03 8.11 14.25
CA THR A 161 7.40 7.93 15.57
C THR A 161 6.30 8.94 15.85
N VAL A 162 6.42 10.17 15.32
CA VAL A 162 5.41 11.23 15.51
C VAL A 162 4.06 10.83 14.92
N VAL A 163 4.05 10.29 13.69
CA VAL A 163 2.80 9.82 13.06
C VAL A 163 2.26 8.58 13.76
N ASP A 164 3.13 7.65 14.19
CA ASP A 164 2.71 6.48 14.97
C ASP A 164 2.05 6.91 16.29
N ASP A 165 2.66 7.86 17.01
CA ASP A 165 2.15 8.39 18.28
C ASP A 165 0.83 9.13 18.07
N CYS A 166 0.73 9.96 17.04
CA CYS A 166 -0.50 10.65 16.69
C CYS A 166 -1.65 9.67 16.41
N GLN A 167 -1.43 8.67 15.54
CA GLN A 167 -2.43 7.65 15.24
C GLN A 167 -2.87 6.88 16.48
N ARG A 168 -1.92 6.46 17.34
CA ARG A 168 -2.22 5.76 18.59
C ARG A 168 -2.99 6.63 19.57
N ASN A 169 -2.63 7.91 19.69
CA ASN A 169 -3.29 8.85 20.58
C ASN A 169 -4.74 9.09 20.13
N VAL A 170 -4.97 9.34 18.84
CA VAL A 170 -6.31 9.54 18.28
C VAL A 170 -7.16 8.30 18.45
N HIS A 171 -6.62 7.11 18.14
CA HIS A 171 -7.30 5.84 18.35
C HIS A 171 -7.68 5.63 19.82
N SER A 172 -6.74 5.84 20.75
CA SER A 172 -7.00 5.75 22.19
C SER A 172 -8.05 6.75 22.67
N SER A 173 -8.04 7.98 22.14
CA SER A 173 -9.05 9.00 22.45
C SER A 173 -10.44 8.57 21.99
N LEU A 174 -10.57 7.96 20.81
CA LEU A 174 -11.84 7.43 20.31
C LEU A 174 -12.35 6.29 21.21
N GLU A 175 -11.51 5.31 21.54
CA GLU A 175 -11.91 4.20 22.42
C GLU A 175 -12.33 4.68 23.81
N ASN A 176 -11.59 5.62 24.39
CA ASN A 176 -11.91 6.21 25.69
C ASN A 176 -13.22 7.00 25.67
N HIS A 177 -13.48 7.76 24.61
CA HIS A 177 -14.71 8.54 24.48
C HIS A 177 -15.94 7.65 24.35
N PHE A 178 -15.89 6.64 23.48
CA PHE A 178 -17.01 5.76 23.21
C PHE A 178 -17.09 4.54 24.14
N LYS A 179 -16.08 4.33 25.00
CA LYS A 179 -15.95 3.18 25.91
C LYS A 179 -16.09 1.83 25.20
N GLN A 180 -15.51 1.73 24.01
CA GLN A 180 -15.53 0.52 23.19
C GLN A 180 -14.20 0.31 22.47
N THR A 181 -13.84 -0.95 22.24
CA THR A 181 -12.67 -1.30 21.43
C THR A 181 -13.00 -1.12 19.96
N ILE A 182 -12.15 -0.39 19.25
CA ILE A 182 -12.27 -0.13 17.82
C ILE A 182 -11.13 -0.87 17.14
N LYS A 183 -11.45 -1.80 16.24
CA LYS A 183 -10.41 -2.58 15.56
C LYS A 183 -9.56 -1.67 14.68
N HIS A 184 -8.25 -1.65 14.93
CA HIS A 184 -7.29 -0.86 14.17
C HIS A 184 -6.14 -1.76 13.70
N ILE A 185 -5.97 -1.85 12.38
CA ILE A 185 -4.90 -2.60 11.74
C ILE A 185 -3.86 -1.59 11.24
N HIS A 186 -2.69 -1.60 11.87
CA HIS A 186 -1.57 -0.72 11.52
C HIS A 186 -0.54 -1.47 10.68
N ILE A 187 -0.32 -1.04 9.43
CA ILE A 187 0.58 -1.71 8.48
C ILE A 187 1.78 -0.84 8.15
N LYS A 188 2.98 -1.38 8.33
CA LYS A 188 4.22 -0.68 7.94
C LYS A 188 4.73 -1.17 6.60
N VAL A 189 4.96 -0.22 5.69
CA VAL A 189 5.51 -0.43 4.36
C VAL A 189 6.64 0.57 4.16
N TYR A 190 7.84 0.08 3.83
CA TYR A 190 9.01 0.95 3.71
C TYR A 190 10.14 0.24 2.98
N GLY A 191 11.01 1.04 2.37
CA GLY A 191 12.31 0.59 1.90
C GLY A 191 13.39 0.74 2.98
N ARG A 192 14.35 -0.19 3.06
CA ARG A 192 15.55 -0.06 3.90
C ARG A 192 16.61 -1.04 3.42
N LYS A 193 17.88 -0.67 3.46
CA LYS A 193 18.99 -1.59 3.23
C LYS A 193 18.93 -2.81 4.18
N GLN A 194 19.02 -4.01 3.62
CA GLN A 194 19.07 -5.27 4.37
C GLN A 194 20.03 -6.24 3.71
N GLY A 195 21.11 -6.59 4.42
CA GLY A 195 22.14 -7.49 3.90
C GLY A 195 22.75 -6.97 2.59
N ALA A 196 22.67 -7.79 1.54
CA ALA A 196 23.15 -7.45 0.20
C ALA A 196 22.16 -6.64 -0.65
N TYR A 197 20.94 -6.40 -0.16
CA TYR A 197 19.90 -5.65 -0.87
C TYR A 197 19.88 -4.21 -0.39
N ASP A 198 20.15 -3.29 -1.30
CA ASP A 198 20.28 -1.88 -1.00
C ASP A 198 18.98 -1.11 -1.24
N PHE A 199 18.75 -0.02 -0.52
CA PHE A 199 17.65 0.90 -0.79
C PHE A 199 18.20 2.33 -0.73
N PRO A 200 17.87 3.22 -1.68
CA PRO A 200 18.46 4.56 -1.72
C PRO A 200 18.38 5.30 -0.39
N GLU A 201 19.50 5.90 0.01
CA GLU A 201 19.61 6.71 1.24
C GLU A 201 18.86 8.03 1.09
N GLU A 202 19.07 8.71 -0.04
CA GLU A 202 18.27 9.86 -0.44
C GLU A 202 16.91 9.39 -0.95
N ARG A 203 15.83 9.88 -0.34
CA ARG A 203 14.45 9.50 -0.68
C ARG A 203 13.64 10.65 -1.20
N GLU A 204 12.77 10.36 -2.15
CA GLU A 204 11.80 11.30 -2.66
C GLU A 204 10.75 11.59 -1.58
N ASN A 205 10.52 12.87 -1.31
CA ASN A 205 9.74 13.30 -0.14
C ASN A 205 8.24 13.44 -0.42
N THR A 206 7.82 13.56 -1.69
CA THR A 206 6.42 13.88 -2.03
C THR A 206 5.46 12.69 -1.93
N GLN A 207 5.96 11.45 -2.01
CA GLN A 207 5.18 10.23 -1.79
C GLN A 207 3.86 10.17 -2.59
N ARG A 208 3.87 10.62 -3.85
CA ARG A 208 2.66 10.82 -4.67
C ARG A 208 1.89 9.53 -4.95
N THR A 209 2.53 8.36 -4.84
CA THR A 209 1.83 7.07 -4.98
C THR A 209 1.38 6.47 -3.65
N ARG A 210 1.52 7.19 -2.52
CA ARG A 210 1.10 6.71 -1.19
C ARG A 210 -0.40 6.42 -1.11
N SER A 211 -1.22 7.24 -1.77
CA SER A 211 -2.68 7.03 -1.83
C SER A 211 -3.01 5.67 -2.46
N PHE A 212 -2.35 5.30 -3.55
CA PHE A 212 -2.53 3.98 -4.19
C PHE A 212 -2.18 2.82 -3.25
N LEU A 213 -1.06 2.93 -2.52
CA LEU A 213 -0.71 1.95 -1.49
C LEU A 213 -1.81 1.84 -0.44
N PHE A 214 -2.25 2.98 0.09
CA PHE A 214 -3.20 3.01 1.20
C PHE A 214 -4.56 2.44 0.81
N LEU A 215 -5.04 2.78 -0.40
CA LEU A 215 -6.24 2.20 -1.00
C LEU A 215 -6.14 0.69 -1.19
N THR A 216 -4.98 0.20 -1.63
CA THR A 216 -4.75 -1.25 -1.80
C THR A 216 -4.83 -1.97 -0.45
N LEU A 217 -4.21 -1.43 0.60
CA LEU A 217 -4.29 -2.00 1.95
C LEU A 217 -5.74 -2.04 2.46
N ALA A 218 -6.50 -0.97 2.25
CA ALA A 218 -7.90 -0.90 2.64
C ALA A 218 -8.76 -1.93 1.90
N ALA A 219 -8.56 -2.09 0.59
CA ALA A 219 -9.27 -3.07 -0.22
C ALA A 219 -8.99 -4.51 0.24
N LEU A 220 -7.72 -4.83 0.52
CA LEU A 220 -7.31 -6.14 1.03
C LEU A 220 -7.97 -6.45 2.38
N ILE A 221 -7.95 -5.49 3.31
CA ILE A 221 -8.57 -5.65 4.63
C ILE A 221 -10.09 -5.73 4.54
N THR A 222 -10.71 -4.97 3.63
CA THR A 222 -12.16 -5.03 3.39
C THR A 222 -12.57 -6.42 2.93
N ARG A 223 -11.85 -6.97 1.95
CA ARG A 223 -12.07 -8.32 1.44
C ARG A 223 -11.95 -9.36 2.56
N ARG A 224 -10.89 -9.31 3.37
CA ARG A 224 -10.69 -10.29 4.48
C ARG A 224 -11.61 -10.09 5.67
N SER A 225 -12.10 -8.87 5.90
CA SER A 225 -13.14 -8.62 6.91
C SER A 225 -14.52 -9.07 6.44
N GLY A 226 -14.66 -9.46 5.16
CA GLY A 226 -15.93 -9.82 4.53
C GLY A 226 -16.85 -8.63 4.37
N PHE A 227 -16.33 -7.40 4.43
CA PHE A 227 -17.11 -6.18 4.36
C PHE A 227 -17.34 -5.75 2.91
N ASN A 228 -18.39 -4.96 2.68
CA ASN A 228 -18.80 -4.53 1.35
C ASN A 228 -18.49 -3.06 1.04
N LYS A 229 -17.97 -2.30 2.00
CA LYS A 229 -17.61 -0.89 1.83
C LYS A 229 -16.16 -0.63 2.23
N VAL A 230 -15.42 -0.06 1.29
CA VAL A 230 -14.18 0.65 1.59
C VAL A 230 -14.54 2.14 1.68
N LEU A 231 -14.19 2.81 2.78
CA LEU A 231 -14.44 4.23 2.98
C LEU A 231 -13.15 5.00 2.74
N TYR A 232 -13.19 5.77 1.66
CA TYR A 232 -12.02 6.39 1.06
C TYR A 232 -11.75 7.82 1.54
N MET A 233 -12.76 8.50 2.08
CA MET A 233 -12.72 9.94 2.31
C MET A 233 -12.86 10.30 3.78
N ALA A 234 -11.72 10.25 4.46
CA ALA A 234 -11.53 10.99 5.70
C ALA A 234 -10.09 11.54 5.78
N GLU A 235 -9.48 11.82 4.63
CA GLU A 235 -8.23 12.55 4.49
C GLU A 235 -8.44 13.65 3.45
N ASN A 236 -7.93 14.85 3.74
CA ASN A 236 -7.54 15.76 2.67
C ASN A 236 -6.44 15.04 1.87
N GLY A 237 -6.74 14.76 0.60
CA GLY A 237 -5.75 14.23 -0.35
C GLY A 237 -4.55 15.14 -0.51
#